data_AF-V5EWF7-F1
#
_entry.id   AF-V5EWF7-F1
#
_cell.length_a   1.000
_cell.length_b   1.000
_cell.length_c   1.000
_cell.angle_alpha   90.00
_cell.angle_beta   90.00
_cell.angle_gamma   90.00
#
_symmetry.space_group_name_H-M   'P 1'
#
loop_
_entity.id
_entity.type
_entity.pdbx_description
1 polymer ?
#
loop_
_entity_poly.entity_id
_entity_poly.type
_entity_poly.pdbx_seq_one_letter_code
_entity_poly.pdbx_strand_id
1 'polypeptide(L)'
;MLASSSTISRLDAPHTKHTALLLRGTRDGDLAATLSSTSSSSATPRAERKALFTWSDLLDIVSSGNLQSLSRHPDDLAEYFAWMDSVKSSYGSVTSFLLRERFTATKLLEVASSSKASHGSIASSEDEVRFRSAFKVGIECQILTNDWPYSVPSTVSHQVVWSYRPILHSSLVADSPLASQAWSIIAKRGLCGTLTSTGLTIPSLDQHAAHLPELKLATLSQIETEQLERALRTACRDLTEFIAHHWDLRRNEVAFFANPPSLQSVPSLAHFHVLVRPIA
;
A
#
# COMPACT_ATOMS: atom_id res chain seq x y z
N MET A 1 -44.47 35.21 35.61
CA MET A 1 -43.20 34.59 36.02
C MET A 1 -42.81 33.56 34.97
N LEU A 2 -41.54 33.57 34.61
CA LEU A 2 -40.91 32.84 33.51
C LEU A 2 -40.87 31.32 33.78
N ALA A 3 -41.06 30.50 32.76
CA ALA A 3 -40.47 29.17 32.70
C ALA A 3 -40.22 28.79 31.23
N SER A 4 -38.97 28.45 30.96
CA SER A 4 -38.29 28.51 29.67
C SER A 4 -38.55 27.29 28.79
N SER A 5 -38.59 27.54 27.49
CA SER A 5 -38.60 26.54 26.43
C SER A 5 -37.16 26.16 26.06
N SER A 6 -36.82 24.87 26.07
CA SER A 6 -35.51 24.37 25.65
C SER A 6 -35.69 23.27 24.60
N THR A 7 -35.69 23.70 23.34
CA THR A 7 -35.57 22.83 22.16
C THR A 7 -34.12 22.33 22.08
N ILE A 8 -33.91 21.01 22.19
CA ILE A 8 -32.61 20.38 21.91
C ILE A 8 -32.45 20.35 20.39
N SER A 9 -31.59 21.24 19.89
CA SER A 9 -31.16 21.25 18.49
C SER A 9 -30.20 20.09 18.24
N ARG A 10 -30.51 19.26 17.23
CA ARG A 10 -29.59 18.25 16.70
C ARG A 10 -28.37 18.96 16.11
N LEU A 11 -27.19 18.65 16.63
CA LEU A 11 -25.91 19.02 16.01
C LEU A 11 -25.57 17.95 14.96
N ASP A 12 -25.74 18.31 13.70
CA ASP A 12 -25.19 17.56 12.58
C ASP A 12 -23.66 17.55 12.66
N ALA A 13 -23.07 16.35 12.58
CA ALA A 13 -21.63 16.17 12.50
C ALA A 13 -21.11 16.61 11.12
N PRO A 14 -19.94 17.26 11.03
CA PRO A 14 -19.46 17.79 9.76
C PRO A 14 -19.03 16.67 8.81
N HIS A 15 -19.63 16.66 7.63
CA HIS A 15 -19.19 15.90 6.46
C HIS A 15 -17.71 16.18 6.16
N THR A 16 -16.88 15.14 6.21
CA THR A 16 -15.49 15.15 5.72
C THR A 16 -15.51 15.38 4.21
N LYS A 17 -15.28 16.62 3.79
CA LYS A 17 -15.04 16.97 2.39
C LYS A 17 -13.67 16.43 2.01
N HIS A 18 -13.63 15.51 1.05
CA HIS A 18 -12.40 15.13 0.35
C HIS A 18 -11.84 16.37 -0.35
N THR A 19 -10.77 16.95 0.20
CA THR A 19 -9.99 17.99 -0.45
C THR A 19 -9.16 17.36 -1.57
N ALA A 20 -9.55 17.63 -2.81
CA ALA A 20 -8.64 17.47 -3.94
C ALA A 20 -7.45 18.43 -3.72
N LEU A 21 -6.27 17.88 -3.50
CA LEU A 21 -5.05 18.66 -3.31
C LEU A 21 -4.68 19.33 -4.64
N LEU A 22 -4.68 20.67 -4.65
CA LEU A 22 -4.21 21.50 -5.75
C LEU A 22 -2.72 21.22 -6.01
N LEU A 23 -2.38 20.92 -7.27
CA LEU A 23 -1.02 20.77 -7.77
C LEU A 23 -0.20 22.03 -7.42
N ARG A 24 1.00 21.87 -6.87
CA ARG A 24 1.85 23.00 -6.48
C ARG A 24 2.63 23.53 -7.68
N GLY A 25 2.09 24.57 -8.34
CA GLY A 25 2.82 25.49 -9.23
C GLY A 25 3.41 24.88 -10.50
N THR A 26 2.67 24.90 -11.61
CA THR A 26 3.13 24.47 -12.94
C THR A 26 3.67 25.65 -13.76
N ARG A 27 4.81 25.47 -14.46
CA ARG A 27 5.26 26.38 -15.52
C ARG A 27 4.59 25.95 -16.84
N ASP A 28 4.39 26.87 -17.78
CA ASP A 28 3.52 26.68 -18.95
C ASP A 28 3.87 25.50 -19.88
N GLY A 29 5.10 24.96 -19.82
CA GLY A 29 5.51 23.75 -20.54
C GLY A 29 5.06 22.43 -19.89
N ASP A 30 4.72 22.44 -18.59
CA ASP A 30 4.25 21.27 -17.83
C ASP A 30 2.75 20.99 -18.08
N LEU A 31 2.01 21.99 -18.60
CA LEU A 31 0.58 21.88 -18.90
C LEU A 31 0.26 20.73 -19.86
N ALA A 32 1.10 20.38 -20.83
CA ALA A 32 0.75 19.31 -21.78
C ALA A 32 0.72 17.90 -21.13
N ALA A 33 1.62 17.61 -20.18
CA ALA A 33 1.64 16.34 -19.46
C ALA A 33 0.59 16.31 -18.33
N THR A 34 0.36 17.46 -17.70
CA THR A 34 -0.68 17.64 -16.67
C THR A 34 -2.09 17.67 -17.27
N LEU A 35 -2.31 18.20 -18.47
CA LEU A 35 -3.62 18.21 -19.12
C LEU A 35 -4.06 16.79 -19.51
N SER A 36 -3.13 15.91 -19.91
CA SER A 36 -3.46 14.49 -20.12
C SER A 36 -3.86 13.74 -18.85
N SER A 37 -3.49 14.22 -17.66
CA SER A 37 -3.80 13.57 -16.38
C SER A 37 -4.80 14.32 -15.49
N THR A 38 -5.06 15.60 -15.76
CA THR A 38 -5.88 16.48 -14.88
C THR A 38 -6.91 17.32 -15.63
N SER A 39 -7.08 17.15 -16.96
CA SER A 39 -8.18 17.77 -17.73
C SER A 39 -9.12 16.75 -18.39
N SER A 40 -9.45 15.68 -17.68
CA SER A 40 -10.65 14.87 -17.98
C SER A 40 -11.92 15.48 -17.39
N SER A 41 -12.15 16.78 -17.61
CA SER A 41 -13.51 17.34 -17.66
C SER A 41 -14.03 17.48 -19.09
N SER A 42 -13.31 16.93 -20.08
CA SER A 42 -13.81 16.66 -21.43
C SER A 42 -13.31 15.32 -22.00
N ALA A 43 -13.04 14.33 -21.13
CA ALA A 43 -12.69 12.99 -21.60
C ALA A 43 -13.94 12.34 -22.22
N THR A 44 -13.82 11.87 -23.46
CA THR A 44 -14.50 10.63 -23.85
C THR A 44 -14.41 9.67 -22.66
N PRO A 45 -15.53 9.15 -22.13
CA PRO A 45 -15.49 8.26 -20.99
C PRO A 45 -14.48 7.16 -21.30
N ARG A 46 -13.48 6.95 -20.42
CA ARG A 46 -12.67 5.74 -20.46
C ARG A 46 -13.70 4.61 -20.43
N ALA A 47 -13.92 3.95 -21.56
CA ALA A 47 -14.97 2.94 -21.66
C ALA A 47 -14.80 2.01 -20.46
N GLU A 48 -15.85 1.81 -19.69
CA GLU A 48 -15.76 1.11 -18.41
C GLU A 48 -15.17 -0.27 -18.68
N ARG A 49 -13.91 -0.46 -18.29
CA ARG A 49 -13.19 -1.68 -18.60
C ARG A 49 -13.71 -2.77 -17.70
N LYS A 50 -14.13 -3.88 -18.29
CA LYS A 50 -14.53 -5.04 -17.52
C LYS A 50 -13.33 -5.50 -16.68
N ALA A 51 -13.53 -5.61 -15.37
CA ALA A 51 -12.50 -6.09 -14.46
C ALA A 51 -12.09 -7.53 -14.82
N LEU A 52 -10.79 -7.80 -14.79
CA LEU A 52 -10.24 -9.14 -14.97
C LEU A 52 -10.47 -10.02 -13.75
N PHE A 53 -10.55 -9.41 -12.56
CA PHE A 53 -10.72 -10.12 -11.29
C PHE A 53 -12.05 -9.76 -10.65
N THR A 54 -12.74 -10.77 -10.11
CA THR A 54 -13.78 -10.58 -9.10
C THR A 54 -13.14 -10.32 -7.74
N TRP A 55 -13.93 -9.92 -6.74
CA TRP A 55 -13.40 -9.81 -5.39
C TRP A 55 -12.95 -11.15 -4.82
N SER A 56 -13.64 -12.25 -5.15
CA SER A 56 -13.22 -13.59 -4.70
C SER A 56 -11.84 -13.93 -5.26
N ASP A 57 -11.61 -13.68 -6.55
CA ASP A 57 -10.30 -13.91 -7.16
C ASP A 57 -9.20 -13.10 -6.46
N LEU A 58 -9.48 -11.84 -6.10
CA LEU A 58 -8.53 -11.00 -5.37
C LEU A 58 -8.23 -11.56 -3.98
N LEU A 59 -9.24 -12.04 -3.24
CA LEU A 59 -9.03 -12.68 -1.94
C LEU A 59 -8.17 -13.94 -2.08
N ASP A 60 -8.45 -14.78 -3.08
CA ASP A 60 -7.73 -16.04 -3.31
C ASP A 60 -6.27 -15.79 -3.72
N ILE A 61 -6.05 -14.86 -4.66
CA ILE A 61 -4.70 -14.51 -5.13
C ILE A 61 -3.86 -13.94 -3.98
N VAL A 62 -4.41 -13.00 -3.20
CA VAL A 62 -3.68 -12.34 -2.13
C VAL A 62 -3.46 -13.27 -0.94
N SER A 63 -4.47 -14.02 -0.52
CA SER A 63 -4.36 -14.95 0.62
C SER A 63 -3.48 -16.17 0.32
N SER A 64 -3.28 -16.54 -0.95
CA SER A 64 -2.30 -17.56 -1.37
C SER A 64 -0.90 -17.01 -1.66
N GLY A 65 -0.73 -15.69 -1.66
CA GLY A 65 0.53 -14.99 -1.90
C GLY A 65 0.97 -14.98 -3.37
N ASN A 66 0.08 -15.28 -4.30
CA ASN A 66 0.36 -15.34 -5.75
C ASN A 66 0.30 -13.95 -6.40
N LEU A 67 0.97 -12.97 -5.79
CA LEU A 67 0.89 -11.55 -6.15
C LEU A 67 1.26 -11.28 -7.62
N GLN A 68 2.08 -12.13 -8.24
CA GLN A 68 2.43 -12.06 -9.66
C GLN A 68 1.22 -12.22 -10.60
N SER A 69 0.13 -12.82 -10.13
CA SER A 69 -1.10 -12.98 -10.90
C SER A 69 -1.92 -11.69 -10.99
N LEU A 70 -1.70 -10.74 -10.07
CA LEU A 70 -2.37 -9.45 -10.11
C LEU A 70 -1.85 -8.63 -11.30
N SER A 71 -2.76 -8.21 -12.16
CA SER A 71 -2.42 -7.47 -13.38
C SER A 71 -3.38 -6.31 -13.64
N ARG A 72 -2.93 -5.40 -14.49
CA ARG A 72 -3.79 -4.35 -15.06
C ARG A 72 -4.53 -4.92 -16.27
N HIS A 73 -5.62 -4.28 -16.64
CA HIS A 73 -6.24 -4.54 -17.94
C HIS A 73 -5.21 -4.26 -19.06
N PRO A 74 -5.17 -5.02 -20.17
CA PRO A 74 -4.19 -4.81 -21.24
C PRO A 74 -4.07 -3.36 -21.72
N ASP A 75 -5.21 -2.69 -21.95
CA ASP A 75 -5.20 -1.29 -22.36
C ASP A 75 -4.68 -0.34 -21.26
N ASP A 76 -5.05 -0.57 -19.99
CA ASP A 76 -4.51 0.19 -18.84
C ASP A 76 -3.00 0.01 -18.75
N LEU A 77 -2.50 -1.19 -19.05
CA LEU A 77 -1.08 -1.49 -19.04
C LEU A 77 -0.34 -0.74 -20.16
N ALA A 78 -0.92 -0.70 -21.36
CA ALA A 78 -0.38 0.06 -22.49
C ALA A 78 -0.32 1.57 -22.19
N GLU A 79 -1.41 2.13 -21.67
CA GLU A 79 -1.48 3.54 -21.26
C GLU A 79 -0.50 3.83 -20.10
N TYR A 80 -0.38 2.91 -19.14
CA TYR A 80 0.57 3.02 -18.02
C TYR A 80 2.02 3.09 -18.51
N PHE A 81 2.41 2.27 -19.48
CA PHE A 81 3.76 2.33 -20.05
C PHE A 81 4.03 3.66 -20.75
N ALA A 82 3.09 4.14 -21.57
CA ALA A 82 3.20 5.44 -22.21
C ALA A 82 3.33 6.58 -21.19
N TRP A 83 2.55 6.53 -20.11
CA TRP A 83 2.65 7.47 -19.00
C TRP A 83 4.00 7.37 -18.27
N MET A 84 4.48 6.16 -17.99
CA MET A 84 5.79 5.97 -17.34
C MET A 84 6.93 6.55 -18.17
N ASP A 85 6.90 6.38 -19.49
CA ASP A 85 7.92 6.92 -20.39
C ASP A 85 7.91 8.46 -20.38
N SER A 86 6.73 9.06 -20.41
CA SER A 86 6.57 10.51 -20.25
C SER A 86 7.10 11.00 -18.90
N VAL A 87 6.76 10.32 -17.80
CA VAL A 87 7.23 10.69 -16.46
C VAL A 87 8.76 10.58 -16.35
N LYS A 88 9.36 9.51 -16.87
CA LYS A 88 10.82 9.36 -16.87
C LYS A 88 11.50 10.43 -17.71
N SER A 89 10.90 10.82 -18.84
CA SER A 89 11.42 11.90 -19.69
C SER A 89 11.40 13.26 -18.97
N SER A 90 10.29 13.62 -18.32
CA SER A 90 10.11 14.94 -17.69
C SER A 90 10.74 15.06 -16.30
N TYR A 91 10.74 14.00 -15.50
CA TYR A 91 11.15 14.02 -14.09
C TYR A 91 12.41 13.20 -13.80
N GLY A 92 12.92 12.45 -14.78
CA GLY A 92 14.04 11.52 -14.65
C GLY A 92 13.67 10.20 -13.95
N SER A 93 12.69 10.20 -13.05
CA SER A 93 12.18 8.98 -12.41
C SER A 93 10.75 9.16 -11.89
N VAL A 94 10.03 8.04 -11.72
CA VAL A 94 8.70 8.03 -11.06
C VAL A 94 8.80 8.54 -9.62
N THR A 95 9.89 8.21 -8.92
CA THR A 95 10.17 8.70 -7.56
C THR A 95 10.29 10.22 -7.51
N SER A 96 11.03 10.83 -8.44
CA SER A 96 11.14 12.28 -8.56
C SER A 96 9.77 12.93 -8.82
N PHE A 97 8.96 12.31 -9.69
CA PHE A 97 7.60 12.77 -9.96
C PHE A 97 6.72 12.71 -8.70
N LEU A 98 6.70 11.58 -7.99
CA LEU A 98 5.92 11.41 -6.76
C LEU A 98 6.31 12.44 -5.70
N LEU A 99 7.61 12.63 -5.47
CA LEU A 99 8.12 13.60 -4.50
C LEU A 99 7.77 15.06 -4.86
N ARG A 100 7.76 15.39 -6.15
CA ARG A 100 7.52 16.76 -6.61
C ARG A 100 6.05 17.10 -6.72
N GLU A 101 5.24 16.16 -7.21
CA GLU A 101 3.85 16.43 -7.64
C GLU A 101 2.80 15.80 -6.73
N ARG A 102 3.13 14.74 -5.97
CA ARG A 102 2.12 13.93 -5.25
C ARG A 102 2.30 13.92 -3.73
N PHE A 103 3.53 13.82 -3.23
CA PHE A 103 3.79 13.70 -1.80
C PHE A 103 3.73 15.04 -1.09
N THR A 104 3.07 15.02 0.06
CA THR A 104 2.97 16.13 1.01
C THR A 104 3.48 15.73 2.39
N ALA A 105 3.70 14.44 2.65
CA ALA A 105 4.17 13.97 3.94
C ALA A 105 5.61 14.40 4.23
N THR A 106 5.81 15.05 5.38
CA THR A 106 7.07 15.74 5.70
C THR A 106 8.29 14.84 5.66
N LYS A 107 8.27 13.68 6.34
CA LYS A 107 9.45 12.79 6.40
C LYS A 107 9.77 12.15 5.04
N LEU A 108 8.76 11.90 4.20
CA LEU A 108 8.99 11.41 2.83
C LEU A 108 9.77 12.43 1.98
N LEU A 109 9.46 13.72 2.14
CA LEU A 109 10.14 14.82 1.45
C LEU A 109 11.54 15.10 2.04
N GLU A 110 11.71 14.97 3.35
CA GLU A 110 12.99 15.14 4.05
C GLU A 110 14.02 14.08 3.62
N VAL A 111 13.65 12.79 3.65
CA VAL A 111 14.54 11.68 3.25
C VAL A 111 15.05 11.88 1.81
N ALA A 112 14.18 12.31 0.91
CA ALA A 112 14.57 12.60 -0.47
C ALA A 112 15.55 13.78 -0.60
N SER A 113 15.43 14.78 0.27
CA SER A 113 16.29 15.97 0.28
C SER A 113 17.66 15.65 0.88
N SER A 114 17.73 14.86 1.95
CA SER A 114 18.97 14.44 2.60
C SER A 114 19.79 13.46 1.75
N SER A 115 19.14 12.65 0.91
CA SER A 115 19.82 11.69 0.02
C SER A 115 20.72 12.35 -1.05
N LYS A 116 20.58 13.65 -1.29
CA LYS A 116 21.41 14.43 -2.24
C LYS A 116 22.62 15.10 -1.58
N ALA A 117 22.75 15.07 -0.26
CA ALA A 117 23.82 15.73 0.50
C ALA A 117 24.60 14.69 1.35
N SER A 118 25.56 13.99 0.76
CA SER A 118 26.39 13.03 1.52
C SER A 118 27.55 13.73 2.24
N HIS A 119 27.47 13.81 3.57
CA HIS A 119 28.54 13.59 4.58
C HIS A 119 28.20 14.17 5.97
N GLY A 120 26.91 14.22 6.34
CA GLY A 120 26.51 14.47 7.72
C GLY A 120 25.80 13.24 8.27
N SER A 121 26.44 12.53 9.20
CA SER A 121 25.79 11.54 10.06
C SER A 121 24.66 12.23 10.83
N ILE A 122 23.44 12.21 10.29
CA ILE A 122 22.26 12.55 11.07
C ILE A 122 22.04 11.39 12.02
N ALA A 123 22.32 11.63 13.31
CA ALA A 123 21.91 10.77 14.39
C ALA A 123 20.38 10.62 14.33
N SER A 124 19.92 9.58 13.64
CA SER A 124 18.52 9.16 13.73
C SER A 124 18.34 8.62 15.13
N SER A 125 17.37 9.15 15.88
CA SER A 125 16.81 8.45 17.04
C SER A 125 16.62 6.98 16.68
N GLU A 126 17.19 6.08 17.48
CA GLU A 126 17.30 4.64 17.23
C GLU A 126 15.94 3.92 17.07
N ASP A 127 14.83 4.59 17.33
CA ASP A 127 13.60 3.88 17.70
C ASP A 127 12.85 3.19 16.56
N GLU A 128 13.00 3.59 15.29
CA GLU A 128 12.17 3.02 14.21
C GLU A 128 12.92 2.79 12.87
N VAL A 129 13.39 1.55 12.70
CA VAL A 129 14.12 1.04 11.52
C VAL A 129 13.20 0.65 10.35
N ARG A 130 11.89 0.51 10.58
CA ARG A 130 10.90 0.02 9.62
C ARG A 130 9.54 0.68 9.82
N PHE A 131 8.62 0.48 8.90
CA PHE A 131 7.22 0.89 9.03
C PHE A 131 6.59 0.37 10.33
N ARG A 132 5.76 1.20 10.97
CA ARG A 132 4.99 0.87 12.18
C ARG A 132 3.53 1.25 12.02
N SER A 133 2.65 0.53 12.71
CA SER A 133 1.21 0.84 12.72
C SER A 133 0.86 2.22 13.27
N ALA A 134 1.75 2.81 14.08
CA ALA A 134 1.60 4.14 14.66
C ALA A 134 2.03 5.29 13.74
N PHE A 135 2.53 5.02 12.53
CA PHE A 135 2.99 6.06 11.61
C PHE A 135 1.85 7.03 11.28
N LYS A 136 2.13 8.32 11.42
CA LYS A 136 1.14 9.38 11.16
C LYS A 136 1.04 9.68 9.67
N VAL A 137 -0.16 9.55 9.11
CA VAL A 137 -0.46 9.98 7.74
C VAL A 137 -0.25 11.50 7.63
N GLY A 138 0.47 11.93 6.59
CA GLY A 138 0.86 13.32 6.36
C GLY A 138 2.17 13.73 7.04
N ILE A 139 2.79 12.86 7.83
CA ILE A 139 4.12 13.10 8.42
C ILE A 139 5.07 11.96 8.02
N GLU A 140 4.77 10.74 8.44
CA GLU A 140 5.62 9.55 8.27
C GLU A 140 5.20 8.71 7.07
N CYS A 141 3.90 8.67 6.80
CA CYS A 141 3.37 7.96 5.64
C CYS A 141 2.36 8.82 4.89
N GLN A 142 1.99 8.37 3.69
CA GLN A 142 0.93 8.99 2.92
C GLN A 142 0.12 7.92 2.20
N ILE A 143 -1.20 8.03 2.30
CA ILE A 143 -2.14 7.16 1.60
C ILE A 143 -2.57 7.89 0.33
N LEU A 144 -2.39 7.25 -0.82
CA LEU A 144 -2.82 7.76 -2.12
C LEU A 144 -3.72 6.73 -2.81
N THR A 145 -4.68 7.19 -3.60
CA THR A 145 -5.36 6.31 -4.57
C THR A 145 -4.36 5.94 -5.66
N ASN A 146 -4.33 4.68 -6.08
CA ASN A 146 -3.47 4.24 -7.17
C ASN A 146 -4.02 4.80 -8.50
N ASP A 147 -3.26 5.70 -9.13
CA ASP A 147 -3.63 6.25 -10.45
C ASP A 147 -3.68 5.19 -11.55
N TRP A 148 -2.94 4.08 -11.37
CA TRP A 148 -2.84 2.97 -12.30
C TRP A 148 -3.18 1.66 -11.58
N PRO A 149 -4.46 1.47 -11.18
CA PRO A 149 -4.88 0.34 -10.39
C PRO A 149 -4.76 -0.97 -11.18
N TYR A 150 -4.67 -2.08 -10.45
CA TYR A 150 -4.95 -3.40 -11.02
C TYR A 150 -6.40 -3.50 -11.50
N SER A 151 -6.69 -4.51 -12.32
CA SER A 151 -8.01 -4.70 -12.91
C SER A 151 -9.01 -5.27 -11.91
N VAL A 152 -9.42 -4.44 -10.96
CA VAL A 152 -10.33 -4.75 -9.85
C VAL A 152 -11.77 -4.34 -10.18
N PRO A 153 -12.80 -4.91 -9.51
CA PRO A 153 -14.18 -4.47 -9.68
C PRO A 153 -14.36 -2.98 -9.36
N SER A 154 -15.34 -2.32 -9.99
CA SER A 154 -15.60 -0.88 -9.80
C SER A 154 -15.98 -0.49 -8.37
N THR A 155 -16.47 -1.46 -7.57
CA THR A 155 -16.74 -1.28 -6.13
C THR A 155 -15.50 -1.36 -5.25
N VAL A 156 -14.33 -1.71 -5.80
CA VAL A 156 -13.08 -1.90 -5.07
C VAL A 156 -12.18 -0.69 -5.30
N SER A 157 -11.77 -0.04 -4.22
CA SER A 157 -10.73 1.00 -4.30
C SER A 157 -9.34 0.37 -4.15
N HIS A 158 -8.39 0.82 -4.96
CA HIS A 158 -6.99 0.42 -4.86
C HIS A 158 -6.18 1.60 -4.32
N GLN A 159 -5.72 1.48 -3.09
CA GLN A 159 -4.93 2.51 -2.41
C GLN A 159 -3.49 2.01 -2.22
N VAL A 160 -2.56 2.96 -2.12
CA VAL A 160 -1.14 2.71 -1.88
C VAL A 160 -0.73 3.54 -0.67
N VAL A 161 -0.14 2.87 0.32
CA VAL A 161 0.43 3.50 1.50
C VAL A 161 1.94 3.62 1.29
N TRP A 162 2.42 4.84 1.17
CA TRP A 162 3.83 5.18 1.00
C TRP A 162 4.47 5.49 2.35
N SER A 163 5.67 4.97 2.59
CA SER A 163 6.39 5.13 3.86
C SER A 163 7.80 5.67 3.66
N TYR A 164 8.22 6.54 4.57
CA TYR A 164 9.62 7.00 4.64
C TYR A 164 10.59 5.93 5.17
N ARG A 165 10.09 4.83 5.73
CA ARG A 165 10.87 3.68 6.22
C ARG A 165 10.51 2.41 5.46
N PRO A 166 11.42 1.43 5.37
CA PRO A 166 11.14 0.16 4.70
C PRO A 166 9.97 -0.57 5.36
N ILE A 167 9.11 -1.17 4.54
CA ILE A 167 8.03 -2.03 5.02
C ILE A 167 8.55 -3.45 5.23
N LEU A 168 9.33 -3.96 4.27
CA LEU A 168 10.01 -5.25 4.37
C LEU A 168 11.39 -5.04 5.00
N HIS A 169 11.61 -5.57 6.21
CA HIS A 169 12.88 -5.51 6.91
C HIS A 169 13.06 -6.75 7.82
N SER A 170 14.29 -7.24 8.00
CA SER A 170 14.55 -8.46 8.78
C SER A 170 14.10 -8.38 10.24
N SER A 171 14.04 -7.16 10.80
CA SER A 171 13.50 -6.93 12.15
C SER A 171 12.00 -7.20 12.30
N LEU A 172 11.28 -7.51 11.22
CA LEU A 172 9.91 -8.02 11.30
C LEU A 172 9.81 -9.37 12.04
N VAL A 173 10.90 -10.15 12.02
CA VAL A 173 10.94 -11.52 12.53
C VAL A 173 12.08 -11.74 13.52
N ALA A 174 12.74 -10.68 13.99
CA ALA A 174 13.92 -10.76 14.85
C ALA A 174 13.68 -11.53 16.16
N ASP A 175 12.46 -11.45 16.71
CA ASP A 175 12.10 -12.11 17.97
C ASP A 175 11.75 -13.60 17.80
N SER A 176 11.73 -14.11 16.57
CA SER A 176 11.40 -15.52 16.29
C SER A 176 12.63 -16.43 16.41
N PRO A 177 12.52 -17.60 17.04
CA PRO A 177 13.55 -18.64 16.97
C PRO A 177 13.88 -19.07 15.53
N LEU A 178 12.95 -18.88 14.59
CA LEU A 178 13.10 -19.18 13.16
C LEU A 178 13.18 -17.91 12.30
N ALA A 179 13.79 -16.84 12.84
CA ALA A 179 13.92 -15.55 12.15
C ALA A 179 14.52 -15.68 10.74
N SER A 180 15.56 -16.52 10.57
CA SER A 180 16.23 -16.70 9.27
C SER A 180 15.29 -17.32 8.23
N GLN A 181 14.58 -18.39 8.59
CA GLN A 181 13.61 -19.05 7.72
C GLN A 181 12.44 -18.09 7.39
N ALA A 182 11.87 -17.44 8.40
CA ALA A 182 10.78 -16.49 8.21
C ALA A 182 11.19 -15.32 7.30
N TRP A 183 12.37 -14.74 7.52
CA TRP A 183 12.88 -13.67 6.67
C TRP A 183 13.14 -14.15 5.24
N SER A 184 13.64 -15.36 5.04
CA SER A 184 13.86 -15.92 3.69
C SER A 184 12.57 -16.02 2.88
N ILE A 185 11.43 -16.30 3.54
CA ILE A 185 10.10 -16.29 2.93
C ILE A 185 9.70 -14.85 2.61
N ILE A 186 9.71 -13.96 3.61
CA ILE A 186 9.24 -12.57 3.47
C ILE A 186 10.05 -11.80 2.42
N ALA A 187 11.37 -11.98 2.38
CA ALA A 187 12.23 -11.30 1.42
C ALA A 187 11.93 -11.70 -0.04
N LYS A 188 11.48 -12.94 -0.27
CA LYS A 188 11.20 -13.48 -1.61
C LYS A 188 9.74 -13.32 -2.02
N ARG A 189 8.81 -13.39 -1.06
CA ARG A 189 7.36 -13.40 -1.32
C ARG A 189 6.61 -12.18 -0.82
N GLY A 190 7.29 -11.28 -0.10
CA GLY A 190 6.68 -10.10 0.48
C GLY A 190 5.81 -10.41 1.69
N LEU A 191 4.95 -9.45 2.04
CA LEU A 191 3.86 -9.64 3.02
C LEU A 191 2.53 -9.49 2.29
N CYS A 192 1.56 -10.34 2.60
CA CYS A 192 0.23 -10.24 2.04
C CYS A 192 -0.81 -10.92 2.92
N GLY A 193 -2.06 -10.53 2.76
CA GLY A 193 -3.17 -11.15 3.45
C GLY A 193 -4.50 -10.46 3.18
N THR A 194 -5.54 -11.04 3.74
CA THR A 194 -6.91 -10.53 3.67
C THR A 194 -7.48 -10.35 5.08
N LEU A 195 -8.29 -9.32 5.25
CA LEU A 195 -9.03 -8.99 6.45
C LEU A 195 -10.52 -8.97 6.08
N THR A 196 -11.22 -10.03 6.48
CA THR A 196 -12.66 -10.20 6.25
C THR A 196 -13.36 -10.42 7.59
N SER A 197 -14.64 -10.78 7.58
CA SER A 197 -15.39 -11.15 8.79
C SER A 197 -14.77 -12.33 9.56
N THR A 198 -13.94 -13.16 8.92
CA THR A 198 -13.24 -14.28 9.56
C THR A 198 -11.88 -13.90 10.16
N GLY A 199 -11.50 -12.62 10.07
CA GLY A 199 -10.21 -12.10 10.54
C GLY A 199 -9.11 -12.21 9.50
N LEU A 200 -7.85 -12.21 9.98
CA LEU A 200 -6.66 -12.21 9.14
C LEU A 200 -6.39 -13.59 8.53
N THR A 201 -6.38 -13.65 7.19
CA THR A 201 -5.86 -14.79 6.43
C THR A 201 -4.57 -14.39 5.72
N ILE A 202 -3.53 -15.19 5.86
CA ILE A 202 -2.23 -15.04 5.18
C ILE A 202 -1.89 -16.37 4.50
N PRO A 203 -0.90 -16.40 3.58
CA PRO A 203 -0.52 -17.65 2.95
C PRO A 203 -0.04 -18.71 3.94
N SER A 204 -0.46 -19.95 3.72
CA SER A 204 0.00 -21.09 4.50
C SER A 204 1.45 -21.45 4.16
N LEU A 205 2.10 -22.23 5.02
CA LEU A 205 3.44 -22.72 4.73
C LEU A 205 3.49 -23.58 3.46
N ASP A 206 2.48 -24.40 3.21
CA ASP A 206 2.39 -25.20 1.98
C ASP A 206 2.31 -24.31 0.73
N GLN A 207 1.52 -23.22 0.78
CA GLN A 207 1.43 -22.25 -0.31
C GLN A 207 2.77 -21.53 -0.54
N HIS A 208 3.51 -21.23 0.53
CA HIS A 208 4.87 -20.73 0.43
C HIS A 208 5.82 -21.76 -0.20
N ALA A 209 5.80 -23.01 0.26
CA ALA A 209 6.67 -24.09 -0.20
C ALA A 209 6.47 -24.41 -1.69
N ALA A 210 5.25 -24.32 -2.20
CA ALA A 210 4.94 -24.49 -3.62
C ALA A 210 5.74 -23.54 -4.54
N HIS A 211 6.22 -22.41 -4.02
CA HIS A 211 7.02 -21.42 -4.76
C HIS A 211 8.46 -21.29 -4.24
N LEU A 212 8.78 -21.93 -3.12
CA LEU A 212 10.08 -21.91 -2.47
C LEU A 212 10.50 -23.35 -2.18
N PRO A 213 10.94 -24.13 -3.19
CA PRO A 213 11.31 -25.54 -3.01
C PRO A 213 12.48 -25.73 -2.02
N GLU A 214 13.28 -24.69 -1.79
CA GLU A 214 14.33 -24.65 -0.77
C GLU A 214 13.81 -24.56 0.66
N LEU A 215 12.52 -24.25 0.85
CA LEU A 215 11.85 -24.24 2.14
C LEU A 215 11.66 -25.69 2.59
N LYS A 216 12.66 -26.23 3.30
CA LYS A 216 12.67 -27.61 3.81
C LYS A 216 11.65 -27.81 4.95
N LEU A 217 10.37 -27.60 4.69
CA LEU A 217 9.31 -27.72 5.69
C LEU A 217 9.23 -29.13 6.29
N ALA A 218 9.48 -30.16 5.48
CA ALA A 218 9.44 -31.56 5.92
C ALA A 218 10.49 -31.89 7.00
N THR A 219 11.48 -31.02 7.24
CA THR A 219 12.47 -31.20 8.31
C THR A 219 12.10 -30.50 9.62
N LEU A 220 11.05 -29.68 9.62
CA LEU A 220 10.61 -28.97 10.82
C LEU A 220 9.76 -29.88 11.70
N SER A 221 9.99 -29.82 13.00
CA SER A 221 9.07 -30.37 13.99
C SER A 221 7.73 -29.63 13.98
N GLN A 222 6.70 -30.19 14.61
CA GLN A 222 5.41 -29.52 14.76
C GLN A 222 5.55 -28.18 15.49
N ILE A 223 6.38 -28.11 16.54
CA ILE A 223 6.62 -26.89 17.31
C ILE A 223 7.27 -25.81 16.44
N GLU A 224 8.29 -26.18 15.65
CA GLU A 224 8.96 -25.27 14.72
C GLU A 224 8.01 -24.76 13.63
N THR A 225 7.14 -25.64 13.13
CA THR A 225 6.10 -25.28 12.16
C THR A 225 5.16 -24.20 12.72
N GLU A 226 4.62 -24.42 13.93
CA GLU A 226 3.77 -23.44 14.61
C GLU A 226 4.50 -22.13 14.93
N GLN A 227 5.80 -22.20 15.28
CA GLN A 227 6.63 -21.01 15.49
C GLN A 227 6.84 -20.21 14.20
N LEU A 228 7.07 -20.88 13.08
CA LEU A 228 7.25 -20.23 11.78
C LEU A 228 5.95 -19.56 11.33
N GLU A 229 4.81 -20.24 11.42
CA GLU A 229 3.49 -19.65 11.11
C GLU A 229 3.20 -18.43 11.98
N ARG A 230 3.49 -18.51 13.29
CA ARG A 230 3.34 -17.39 14.22
C ARG A 230 4.24 -16.22 13.83
N ALA A 231 5.47 -16.47 13.42
CA ALA A 231 6.41 -15.44 12.98
C ALA A 231 5.91 -14.72 11.72
N LEU A 232 5.44 -15.45 10.70
CA LEU A 232 4.88 -14.88 9.47
C LEU A 232 3.62 -14.05 9.74
N ARG A 233 2.73 -14.54 10.62
CA ARG A 233 1.55 -13.79 11.06
C ARG A 233 1.92 -12.52 11.83
N THR A 234 2.88 -12.61 12.74
CA THR A 234 3.36 -11.47 13.53
C THR A 234 4.01 -10.41 12.64
N ALA A 235 4.73 -10.82 11.59
CA ALA A 235 5.33 -9.90 10.63
C ALA A 235 4.29 -9.01 9.90
N CYS A 236 3.04 -9.45 9.79
CA CYS A 236 1.96 -8.67 9.19
C CYS A 236 1.32 -7.65 10.17
N ARG A 237 1.62 -7.73 11.47
CA ARG A 237 0.90 -6.98 12.53
C ARG A 237 0.84 -5.49 12.29
N ASP A 238 1.97 -4.86 11.96
CA ASP A 238 2.02 -3.41 11.75
C ASP A 238 1.15 -2.96 10.56
N LEU A 239 1.06 -3.78 9.50
CA LEU A 239 0.22 -3.48 8.34
C LEU A 239 -1.26 -3.67 8.73
N THR A 240 -1.61 -4.76 9.42
CA THR A 240 -3.01 -5.05 9.75
C THR A 240 -3.57 -4.09 10.78
N GLU A 241 -2.78 -3.68 11.77
CA GLU A 241 -3.16 -2.65 12.74
C GLU A 241 -3.31 -1.28 12.06
N PHE A 242 -2.36 -0.88 11.20
CA PHE A 242 -2.49 0.35 10.43
C PHE A 242 -3.78 0.36 9.61
N ILE A 243 -4.07 -0.76 8.93
CA ILE A 243 -5.30 -0.89 8.15
C ILE A 243 -6.54 -0.75 9.04
N ALA A 244 -6.56 -1.40 10.20
CA ALA A 244 -7.69 -1.30 11.13
C ALA A 244 -7.90 0.13 11.67
N HIS A 245 -6.85 0.94 11.79
CA HIS A 245 -6.96 2.35 12.19
C HIS A 245 -7.51 3.27 11.10
N HIS A 246 -7.32 2.92 9.82
CA HIS A 246 -7.61 3.80 8.68
C HIS A 246 -8.83 3.38 7.84
N TRP A 247 -9.26 2.12 7.93
CA TRP A 247 -10.46 1.61 7.25
C TRP A 247 -11.39 0.89 8.24
N ASP A 248 -12.69 1.19 8.20
CA ASP A 248 -13.68 0.54 9.08
C ASP A 248 -13.91 -0.91 8.62
N LEU A 249 -13.20 -1.85 9.25
CA LEU A 249 -13.26 -3.28 8.95
C LEU A 249 -14.62 -3.94 9.23
N ARG A 250 -15.57 -3.23 9.86
CA ARG A 250 -16.95 -3.71 10.01
C ARG A 250 -17.79 -3.42 8.76
N ARG A 251 -17.34 -2.47 7.95
CA ARG A 251 -18.03 -2.00 6.74
C ARG A 251 -17.25 -2.32 5.47
N ASN A 252 -16.05 -2.87 5.60
CA ASN A 252 -15.16 -3.11 4.48
C ASN A 252 -14.42 -4.44 4.67
N GLU A 253 -14.24 -5.16 3.58
CA GLU A 253 -13.21 -6.18 3.48
C GLU A 253 -11.98 -5.60 2.81
N VAL A 254 -10.81 -6.10 3.22
CA VAL A 254 -9.53 -5.59 2.75
C VAL A 254 -8.64 -6.73 2.28
N ALA A 255 -7.98 -6.55 1.14
CA ALA A 255 -6.84 -7.35 0.73
C ALA A 255 -5.61 -6.44 0.68
N PHE A 256 -4.49 -6.83 1.28
CA PHE A 256 -3.29 -6.02 1.35
C PHE A 256 -2.05 -6.79 0.95
N PHE A 257 -1.06 -6.10 0.39
CA PHE A 257 0.22 -6.70 0.04
C PHE A 257 1.35 -5.68 -0.08
N ALA A 258 2.52 -6.04 0.43
CA ALA A 258 3.80 -5.38 0.19
C ALA A 258 4.61 -6.30 -0.73
N ASN A 259 4.76 -5.90 -1.99
CA ASN A 259 5.43 -6.71 -3.01
C ASN A 259 6.90 -6.99 -2.61
N PRO A 260 7.42 -8.20 -2.85
CA PRO A 260 8.85 -8.45 -2.74
C PRO A 260 9.63 -7.58 -3.76
N PRO A 261 10.93 -7.35 -3.56
CA PRO A 261 11.72 -6.47 -4.42
C PRO A 261 11.65 -6.83 -5.92
N SER A 262 11.52 -8.11 -6.26
CA SER A 262 11.38 -8.60 -7.65
C SER A 262 10.09 -8.17 -8.35
N LEU A 263 9.05 -7.77 -7.60
CA LEU A 263 7.74 -7.39 -8.12
C LEU A 263 7.42 -5.88 -7.95
N GLN A 264 8.34 -5.09 -7.40
CA GLN A 264 8.11 -3.66 -7.16
C GLN A 264 8.37 -2.83 -8.43
N SER A 265 7.42 -1.96 -8.78
CA SER A 265 7.60 -1.00 -9.88
C SER A 265 8.37 0.27 -9.46
N VAL A 266 8.33 0.63 -8.17
CA VAL A 266 9.02 1.81 -7.61
C VAL A 266 9.89 1.38 -6.42
N PRO A 267 11.03 0.69 -6.65
CA PRO A 267 11.80 0.05 -5.58
C PRO A 267 12.50 1.04 -4.63
N SER A 268 12.66 2.29 -5.03
CA SER A 268 13.35 3.30 -4.21
C SER A 268 12.46 3.93 -3.12
N LEU A 269 11.16 3.61 -3.10
CA LEU A 269 10.21 4.14 -2.12
C LEU A 269 9.42 2.97 -1.54
N ALA A 270 9.40 2.86 -0.21
CA ALA A 270 8.65 1.81 0.44
C ALA A 270 7.15 2.06 0.30
N HIS A 271 6.42 1.06 -0.19
CA HIS A 271 4.97 1.11 -0.28
C HIS A 271 4.32 -0.27 -0.13
N PHE A 272 3.07 -0.27 0.33
CA PHE A 272 2.19 -1.44 0.26
C PHE A 272 0.83 -1.03 -0.30
N HIS A 273 0.14 -2.01 -0.86
CA HIS A 273 -1.14 -1.85 -1.51
C HIS A 273 -2.26 -2.29 -0.58
N VAL A 274 -3.39 -1.59 -0.67
CA VAL A 274 -4.62 -1.87 0.08
C VAL A 274 -5.78 -1.82 -0.89
N LEU A 275 -6.39 -2.98 -1.16
CA LEU A 275 -7.63 -3.12 -1.91
C LEU A 275 -8.78 -3.14 -0.90
N VAL A 276 -9.77 -2.27 -1.07
CA VAL A 276 -10.86 -2.10 -0.12
C VAL A 276 -12.19 -2.27 -0.83
N ARG A 277 -13.00 -3.22 -0.36
CA ARG A 277 -14.37 -3.45 -0.83
C ARG A 277 -15.37 -3.12 0.28
N PRO A 278 -16.31 -2.18 0.07
CA PRO A 278 -17.43 -1.98 0.97
C PRO A 278 -18.30 -3.24 1.07
N ILE A 279 -18.67 -3.62 2.28
CA ILE A 279 -19.68 -4.65 2.55
C ILE A 279 -21.04 -3.93 2.52
N ALA A 280 -21.91 -4.37 1.62
CA ALA A 280 -23.26 -3.85 1.49
C ALA A 280 -24.14 -4.23 2.68
#